data_AF-A0A7L4ZNF0-F1
#
_entry.id   AF-A0A7L4ZNF0-F1
#
_cell.length_a   1.000
_cell.length_b   1.000
_cell.length_c   1.000
_cell.angle_alpha   90.00
_cell.angle_beta   90.00
_cell.angle_gamma   90.00
#
_symmetry.space_group_name_H-M   'P 1'
#
loop_
_entity.id
_entity.type
_entity.pdbx_description
1 polymer ?
#
loop_
_entity_poly.entity_id
_entity_poly.type
_entity_poly.pdbx_seq_one_letter_code
_entity_poly.pdbx_strand_id
1 'polypeptide(L)'
;MSKKSLVLSFFLILFTLPQYATEQYAETLGKRKIEFGCSENDAEIFVNGKLLGKGNMELVIPRKDCIVVIVKKIGFLTEKIEFCNKRNFPKPPKSYYLELKRDDSFDASEQTDIANLDIELKCEKITKTKAWRLINQIVLSYIDVIEMTDKETGYLRTAWSAKTFKQNTVRTRIIIKQSSDDPLVFKVKLVSEQSRMPITSVKRDELFKEWDRVLRSYTNIIPELQARLK
;
A
#
# COMPACT_ATOMS: atom_id res chain seq x y z
N MET A 1 74.92 43.74 -43.84
CA MET A 1 75.90 44.10 -42.79
C MET A 1 75.21 44.92 -41.71
N SER A 2 75.64 44.75 -40.45
CA SER A 2 75.16 45.42 -39.21
C SER A 2 73.99 44.73 -38.50
N LYS A 3 74.00 44.38 -37.20
CA LYS A 3 75.01 44.22 -36.14
C LYS A 3 74.34 43.39 -35.02
N LYS A 4 75.14 42.62 -34.27
CA LYS A 4 74.75 41.77 -33.12
C LYS A 4 74.57 42.59 -31.82
N SER A 5 73.74 42.10 -30.89
CA SER A 5 73.97 42.05 -29.41
C SER A 5 72.76 41.33 -28.77
N LEU A 6 72.82 40.10 -28.26
CA LEU A 6 73.35 39.55 -26.99
C LEU A 6 73.01 40.35 -25.71
N VAL A 7 72.28 39.70 -24.78
CA VAL A 7 72.34 39.65 -23.28
C VAL A 7 71.00 39.03 -22.79
N LEU A 8 70.90 37.76 -22.34
CA LEU A 8 71.23 37.09 -21.05
C LEU A 8 70.22 37.28 -19.89
N SER A 9 69.53 36.17 -19.57
CA SER A 9 68.96 35.69 -18.28
C SER A 9 67.89 36.47 -17.49
N PHE A 10 66.72 35.84 -17.27
CA PHE A 10 66.25 35.45 -15.92
C PHE A 10 65.09 34.42 -15.97
N PHE A 11 65.12 33.48 -15.02
CA PHE A 11 64.20 32.36 -14.78
C PHE A 11 62.77 32.82 -14.42
N LEU A 12 61.73 32.16 -14.94
CA LEU A 12 60.44 32.04 -14.24
C LEU A 12 59.72 30.74 -14.65
N ILE A 13 59.81 29.72 -13.79
CA ILE A 13 59.02 28.50 -13.88
C ILE A 13 57.59 28.87 -13.48
N LEU A 14 56.67 28.89 -14.44
CA LEU A 14 55.24 29.00 -14.19
C LEU A 14 54.72 27.66 -13.65
N PHE A 15 54.53 27.62 -12.33
CA PHE A 15 53.84 26.54 -11.63
C PHE A 15 52.35 26.60 -12.00
N THR A 16 51.89 25.74 -12.90
CA THR A 16 50.46 25.58 -13.21
C THR A 16 49.79 24.83 -12.05
N LEU A 17 49.13 25.57 -11.16
CA LEU A 17 48.25 24.99 -10.15
C LEU A 17 47.02 24.38 -10.84
N PRO A 18 46.62 23.14 -10.50
CA PRO A 18 45.41 22.57 -11.03
C PRO A 18 44.20 23.25 -10.38
N GLN A 19 43.39 23.93 -11.19
CA GLN A 19 42.10 24.51 -10.78
C GLN A 19 41.07 23.38 -10.57
N TYR A 20 41.15 22.69 -9.43
CA TYR A 20 40.09 21.81 -8.95
C TYR A 20 39.63 22.26 -7.56
N ALA A 21 38.94 23.39 -7.46
CA ALA A 21 38.23 23.77 -6.22
C ALA A 21 37.27 24.95 -6.43
N THR A 22 36.23 24.81 -7.25
CA THR A 22 35.13 25.81 -7.27
C THR A 22 33.72 25.23 -7.37
N GLU A 23 33.53 23.94 -7.64
CA GLU A 23 32.16 23.38 -7.75
C GLU A 23 31.49 23.02 -6.40
N GLN A 24 32.23 22.88 -5.30
CA GLN A 24 31.61 22.49 -4.01
C GLN A 24 31.03 23.62 -3.16
N TYR A 25 31.32 24.90 -3.45
CA TYR A 25 30.85 26.02 -2.61
C TYR A 25 29.55 26.70 -3.09
N ALA A 26 29.09 26.43 -4.30
CA ALA A 26 27.83 27.00 -4.82
C ALA A 26 26.57 26.28 -4.31
N GLU A 27 26.71 25.09 -3.71
CA GLU A 27 25.57 24.22 -3.39
C GLU A 27 24.86 24.56 -2.06
N THR A 28 25.39 25.47 -1.26
CA THR A 28 24.80 25.88 0.03
C THR A 28 23.97 27.18 -0.07
N LEU A 29 24.17 27.98 -1.13
CA LEU A 29 23.46 29.26 -1.32
C LEU A 29 22.07 29.09 -1.95
N GLY A 30 21.10 28.73 -1.10
CA GLY A 30 19.66 28.83 -1.41
C GLY A 30 18.84 27.57 -1.16
N LYS A 31 19.43 26.55 -0.51
CA LYS A 31 18.67 25.43 0.06
C LYS A 31 17.78 25.95 1.19
N ARG A 32 16.57 25.40 1.30
CA ARG A 32 15.68 25.65 2.45
C ARG A 32 15.55 24.39 3.26
N LYS A 33 15.41 24.57 4.58
CA LYS A 33 15.22 23.50 5.54
C LYS A 33 13.80 23.60 6.12
N ILE A 34 13.15 22.46 6.29
CA ILE A 34 11.89 22.33 7.04
C ILE A 34 12.16 21.36 8.19
N GLU A 35 11.84 21.77 9.41
CA GLU A 35 11.66 20.85 10.54
C GLU A 35 10.34 20.10 10.34
N PHE A 36 10.42 18.86 9.88
CA PHE A 36 9.26 18.03 9.60
C PHE A 36 9.03 17.07 10.76
N GLY A 37 7.80 17.00 11.23
CA GLY A 37 7.36 16.02 12.21
C GLY A 37 6.03 15.40 11.83
N CYS A 38 5.77 14.21 12.36
CA CYS A 38 4.47 13.56 12.25
C CYS A 38 3.96 13.07 13.60
N SER A 39 2.65 12.82 13.69
CA SER A 39 2.03 12.32 14.92
C SER A 39 2.51 10.93 15.33
N GLU A 40 2.95 10.11 14.38
CA GLU A 40 3.43 8.75 14.61
C GLU A 40 4.95 8.66 14.44
N ASN A 41 5.69 8.53 15.53
CA ASN A 41 7.15 8.58 15.54
C ASN A 41 7.85 7.49 14.69
N ASP A 42 7.16 6.40 14.38
CA ASP A 42 7.69 5.30 13.57
C ASP A 42 7.16 5.28 12.12
N ALA A 43 6.40 6.31 11.72
CA ALA A 43 5.96 6.46 10.33
C ALA A 43 7.16 6.70 9.40
N GLU A 44 7.15 6.02 8.27
CA GLU A 44 8.20 6.09 7.25
C GLU A 44 8.01 7.32 6.36
N ILE A 45 9.09 8.09 6.19
CA ILE A 45 9.10 9.32 5.39
C ILE A 45 9.94 9.09 4.14
N PHE A 46 9.29 9.16 2.99
CA PHE A 46 9.91 9.04 1.67
C PHE A 46 9.98 10.41 1.02
N VAL A 47 11.16 10.77 0.49
CA VAL A 47 11.36 12.00 -0.27
C VAL A 47 11.77 11.63 -1.69
N ASN A 48 10.99 12.08 -2.68
CA ASN A 48 11.19 11.75 -4.09
C ASN A 48 11.34 10.23 -4.33
N GLY A 49 10.57 9.43 -3.58
CA GLY A 49 10.56 7.97 -3.66
C GLY A 49 11.63 7.24 -2.85
N LYS A 50 12.57 7.95 -2.21
CA LYS A 50 13.62 7.35 -1.36
C LYS A 50 13.25 7.46 0.11
N LEU A 51 13.36 6.37 0.86
CA LEU A 51 13.20 6.38 2.32
C LEU A 51 14.33 7.24 2.92
N LEU A 52 13.97 8.30 3.64
CA LEU A 52 14.93 9.23 4.23
C LEU A 52 14.98 9.13 5.76
N GLY A 53 13.88 8.72 6.41
CA GLY A 53 13.84 8.58 7.85
C GLY A 53 12.46 8.19 8.38
N LYS A 54 12.28 8.32 9.70
CA LYS A 54 11.03 8.06 10.40
C LYS A 54 10.71 9.17 11.41
N GLY A 55 9.43 9.44 11.64
CA GLY A 55 8.99 10.35 12.71
C GLY A 55 9.32 11.82 12.45
N ASN A 56 10.41 12.30 13.06
CA ASN A 56 10.84 13.69 13.01
C ASN A 56 12.18 13.81 12.28
N MET A 57 12.30 14.78 11.37
CA MET A 57 13.51 14.98 10.58
C MET A 57 13.60 16.36 9.95
N GLU A 58 14.80 16.72 9.49
CA GLU A 58 15.00 17.91 8.66
C GLU A 58 14.87 17.55 7.17
N LEU A 59 14.00 18.24 6.46
CA LEU A 59 13.87 18.15 5.01
C LEU A 59 14.64 19.27 4.34
N VAL A 60 15.49 18.92 3.36
CA VAL A 60 16.25 19.89 2.57
C VAL A 60 15.65 20.02 1.18
N ILE A 61 15.23 21.24 0.83
CA ILE A 61 14.66 21.57 -0.47
C ILE A 61 15.70 22.34 -1.28
N PRO A 62 16.16 21.78 -2.41
CA PRO A 62 17.10 22.47 -3.29
C PRO A 62 16.52 23.79 -3.82
N ARG A 63 17.41 24.73 -4.14
CA ARG A 63 17.02 26.01 -4.73
C ARG A 63 16.37 25.79 -6.11
N LYS A 64 15.26 26.48 -6.39
CA LYS A 64 14.50 26.37 -7.64
C LYS A 64 13.89 24.98 -7.90
N ASP A 65 13.78 24.13 -6.88
CA ASP A 65 13.26 22.76 -7.02
C ASP A 65 12.08 22.48 -6.08
N CYS A 66 11.40 21.36 -6.29
CA CYS A 66 10.36 20.82 -5.41
C CYS A 66 10.73 19.42 -4.93
N ILE A 67 10.27 19.07 -3.73
CA ILE A 67 10.34 17.70 -3.21
C ILE A 67 8.94 17.20 -2.94
N VAL A 68 8.73 15.90 -3.20
CA VAL A 68 7.50 15.19 -2.84
C VAL A 68 7.79 14.34 -1.62
N VAL A 69 7.08 14.62 -0.54
CA VAL A 69 7.15 13.89 0.72
C VAL A 69 5.95 12.95 0.79
N ILE A 70 6.21 11.67 0.97
CA ILE A 70 5.18 10.64 1.17
C ILE A 70 5.40 10.03 2.55
N VAL A 71 4.40 10.09 3.41
CA VAL A 71 4.45 9.51 4.75
C VAL A 71 3.57 8.26 4.79
N LYS A 72 4.14 7.14 5.24
CA LYS A 72 3.47 5.84 5.30
C LYS A 72 3.56 5.25 6.70
N LYS A 73 2.44 4.73 7.18
CA LYS A 73 2.35 3.96 8.42
C LYS A 73 1.21 2.97 8.32
N ILE A 74 1.44 1.73 8.77
CA ILE A 74 0.41 0.69 8.80
C ILE A 74 -0.74 1.15 9.71
N GLY A 75 -1.98 1.05 9.23
CA GLY A 75 -3.18 1.47 9.94
C GLY A 75 -3.53 2.96 9.79
N PHE A 76 -2.79 3.70 8.97
CA PHE A 76 -3.01 5.11 8.68
C PHE A 76 -3.05 5.37 7.18
N LEU A 77 -3.76 6.42 6.78
CA LEU A 77 -3.80 6.88 5.40
C LEU A 77 -2.42 7.33 4.94
N THR A 78 -2.10 7.06 3.67
CA THR A 78 -0.87 7.58 3.07
C THR A 78 -1.05 9.05 2.76
N GLU A 79 -0.19 9.88 3.32
CA GLU A 79 -0.20 11.33 3.12
C GLU A 79 0.88 11.71 2.11
N LYS A 80 0.54 12.60 1.17
CA LYS A 80 1.44 13.09 0.11
C LYS A 80 1.43 14.61 0.11
N ILE A 81 2.60 15.20 0.32
CA ILE A 81 2.79 16.65 0.40
C ILE A 81 3.90 17.06 -0.56
N GLU A 82 3.73 18.18 -1.23
CA GLU A 82 4.76 18.77 -2.10
C GLU A 82 5.26 20.09 -1.50
N PHE A 83 6.58 20.24 -1.39
CA PHE A 83 7.21 21.48 -0.97
C PHE A 83 8.10 22.03 -2.08
N CYS A 84 7.92 23.31 -2.43
CA CYS A 84 8.63 23.96 -3.54
C CYS A 84 9.44 25.17 -3.08
N ASN A 85 10.71 25.26 -3.47
CA ASN A 85 11.58 26.41 -3.25
C ASN A 85 11.81 27.17 -4.57
N LYS A 86 10.71 27.57 -5.21
CA LYS A 86 10.68 28.27 -6.51
C LYS A 86 10.15 29.70 -6.35
N ARG A 87 10.51 30.58 -7.29
CA ARG A 87 9.90 31.91 -7.41
C ARG A 87 8.44 31.73 -7.84
N ASN A 88 7.52 32.53 -7.29
CA ASN A 88 6.06 32.45 -7.51
C ASN A 88 5.35 31.23 -6.89
N PHE A 89 6.04 30.45 -6.06
CA PHE A 89 5.42 29.41 -5.23
C PHE A 89 5.36 29.85 -3.77
N PRO A 90 4.42 29.32 -2.97
CA PRO A 90 4.43 29.51 -1.53
C PRO A 90 5.79 29.12 -0.96
N LYS A 91 6.37 30.01 -0.15
CA LYS A 91 7.64 29.74 0.51
C LYS A 91 7.47 28.53 1.44
N PRO A 92 8.39 27.55 1.42
CA PRO A 92 8.35 26.44 2.37
C PRO A 92 8.34 26.96 3.81
N PRO A 93 7.50 26.39 4.69
CA PRO A 93 7.44 26.80 6.09
C PRO A 93 8.73 26.41 6.82
N LYS A 94 9.02 27.04 7.97
CA LYS A 94 10.18 26.66 8.80
C LYS A 94 9.98 25.30 9.47
N SER A 95 8.77 25.03 9.91
CA SER A 95 8.35 23.75 10.50
C SER A 95 7.04 23.29 9.88
N TYR A 96 6.84 21.98 9.82
CA TYR A 96 5.60 21.38 9.36
C TYR A 96 5.31 20.13 10.18
N TYR A 97 4.12 20.11 10.81
CA TYR A 97 3.66 18.97 11.57
C TYR A 97 2.50 18.29 10.85
N LEU A 98 2.62 16.99 10.62
CA LEU A 98 1.62 16.17 9.95
C LEU A 98 0.90 15.26 10.95
N GLU A 99 -0.39 15.49 11.13
CA GLU A 99 -1.26 14.57 11.86
C GLU A 99 -1.76 13.46 10.92
N LEU A 100 -1.35 12.22 11.18
CA LEU A 100 -1.76 11.06 10.38
C LEU A 100 -3.17 10.62 10.76
N LYS A 101 -4.02 10.40 9.75
CA LYS A 101 -5.39 9.93 9.92
C LYS A 101 -5.45 8.41 9.86
N ARG A 102 -6.28 7.80 10.71
CA ARG A 102 -6.53 6.36 10.70
C ARG A 102 -7.10 5.88 9.36
N ASP A 103 -6.64 4.73 8.92
CA ASP A 103 -7.14 4.03 7.74
C ASP A 103 -8.42 3.26 8.10
N ASP A 104 -9.53 3.72 7.53
CA ASP A 104 -10.85 3.15 7.74
C ASP A 104 -10.99 1.71 7.21
N SER A 105 -10.24 1.36 6.16
CA SER A 105 -10.19 -0.02 5.66
C SER A 105 -9.44 -0.95 6.62
N PHE A 106 -8.37 -0.45 7.24
CA PHE A 106 -7.61 -1.20 8.23
C PHE A 106 -8.42 -1.44 9.51
N ASP A 107 -9.11 -0.41 10.00
CA ASP A 107 -9.94 -0.50 11.22
C ASP A 107 -11.17 -1.41 11.01
N ALA A 108 -11.75 -1.41 9.80
CA ALA A 108 -12.89 -2.26 9.42
C ALA A 108 -12.52 -3.71 9.12
N SER A 109 -11.24 -4.08 9.22
CA SER A 109 -10.73 -5.42 8.92
C SER A 109 -9.93 -6.00 10.07
N GLU A 110 -9.66 -7.30 9.98
CA GLU A 110 -8.72 -8.00 10.84
C GLU A 110 -7.79 -8.88 10.02
N GLN A 111 -6.56 -9.00 10.50
CA GLN A 111 -5.60 -9.92 9.91
C GLN A 111 -6.00 -11.34 10.25
N THR A 112 -5.93 -12.23 9.26
CA THR A 112 -6.29 -13.62 9.45
C THR A 112 -5.48 -14.52 8.55
N ASP A 113 -5.20 -15.71 9.05
CA ASP A 113 -4.55 -16.81 8.36
C ASP A 113 -5.52 -17.61 7.47
N ILE A 114 -6.83 -17.40 7.56
CA ILE A 114 -7.83 -18.14 6.76
C ILE A 114 -8.25 -17.41 5.47
N ALA A 115 -7.82 -16.16 5.27
CA ALA A 115 -8.10 -15.41 4.06
C ALA A 115 -7.45 -16.09 2.85
N ASN A 116 -8.19 -16.22 1.75
CA ASN A 116 -7.69 -16.76 0.48
C ASN A 116 -7.18 -18.22 0.58
N LEU A 117 -7.60 -18.98 1.59
CA LEU A 117 -7.30 -20.42 1.72
C LEU A 117 -8.58 -21.26 1.66
N ASP A 118 -8.43 -22.52 1.21
CA ASP A 118 -9.50 -23.53 1.28
C ASP A 118 -9.56 -24.12 2.70
N ILE A 119 -10.67 -23.92 3.38
CA ILE A 119 -10.94 -24.48 4.72
C ILE A 119 -11.91 -25.66 4.59
N GLU A 120 -11.56 -26.79 5.18
CA GLU A 120 -12.40 -28.00 5.14
C GLU A 120 -13.57 -27.92 6.12
N LEU A 121 -14.74 -28.29 5.62
CA LEU A 121 -16.01 -28.40 6.32
C LEU A 121 -16.45 -29.86 6.27
N LYS A 122 -16.08 -30.62 7.30
CA LYS A 122 -16.47 -32.02 7.44
C LYS A 122 -17.92 -32.11 7.89
N CYS A 123 -18.73 -32.86 7.15
CA CYS A 123 -20.15 -33.02 7.37
C CYS A 123 -20.43 -34.44 7.88
N GLU A 124 -20.32 -34.67 9.19
CA GLU A 124 -20.35 -36.03 9.75
C GLU A 124 -21.78 -36.56 9.95
N LYS A 125 -22.70 -35.71 10.40
CA LYS A 125 -24.06 -36.12 10.81
C LYS A 125 -25.17 -35.54 9.94
N ILE A 126 -24.82 -35.03 8.76
CA ILE A 126 -25.73 -34.28 7.91
C ILE A 126 -25.71 -34.79 6.47
N THR A 127 -26.89 -34.92 5.87
CA THR A 127 -27.01 -35.33 4.47
C THR A 127 -26.58 -34.19 3.53
N LYS A 128 -26.05 -34.53 2.35
CA LYS A 128 -25.65 -33.57 1.32
C LYS A 128 -26.71 -32.51 1.04
N THR A 129 -27.97 -32.90 0.89
CA THR A 129 -29.08 -31.95 0.64
C THR A 129 -29.29 -30.97 1.80
N LYS A 130 -29.22 -31.44 3.05
CA LYS A 130 -29.42 -30.58 4.22
C LYS A 130 -28.21 -29.66 4.43
N ALA A 131 -26.99 -30.18 4.26
CA ALA A 131 -25.75 -29.40 4.29
C ALA A 131 -25.77 -28.30 3.22
N TRP A 132 -26.12 -28.65 1.98
CA TRP A 132 -26.23 -27.71 0.86
C TRP A 132 -27.22 -26.59 1.14
N ARG A 133 -28.40 -26.91 1.69
CA ARG A 133 -29.40 -25.90 2.07
C ARG A 133 -28.87 -24.95 3.14
N LEU A 134 -28.21 -25.48 4.17
CA LEU A 134 -27.62 -24.65 5.25
C LEU A 134 -26.51 -23.75 4.70
N ILE A 135 -25.63 -24.29 3.87
CA ILE A 135 -24.58 -23.53 3.18
C ILE A 135 -25.18 -22.34 2.44
N ASN A 136 -26.20 -22.56 1.61
CA ASN A 136 -26.84 -21.48 0.86
C ASN A 136 -27.48 -20.44 1.79
N GLN A 137 -28.18 -20.87 2.83
CA GLN A 137 -28.79 -19.96 3.80
C GLN A 137 -27.76 -19.09 4.53
N ILE A 138 -26.63 -19.68 4.93
CA ILE A 138 -25.55 -18.96 5.61
C ILE A 138 -24.89 -18.02 4.61
N VAL A 139 -24.47 -18.48 3.43
CA VAL A 139 -23.82 -17.60 2.44
C VAL A 139 -24.70 -16.41 2.07
N LEU A 140 -26.00 -16.63 1.86
CA LEU A 140 -26.97 -15.58 1.51
C LEU A 140 -27.25 -14.59 2.66
N SER A 141 -26.92 -14.92 3.91
CA SER A 141 -27.02 -13.94 5.01
C SER A 141 -25.86 -12.94 5.03
N TYR A 142 -24.74 -13.25 4.34
CA TYR A 142 -23.57 -12.36 4.22
C TYR A 142 -23.44 -11.71 2.84
N ILE A 143 -23.78 -12.41 1.77
CA ILE A 143 -23.74 -11.92 0.38
C ILE A 143 -25.05 -12.32 -0.32
N ASP A 144 -25.82 -11.33 -0.73
CA ASP A 144 -27.15 -11.46 -1.31
C ASP A 144 -27.18 -12.11 -2.70
N VAL A 145 -26.10 -11.99 -3.47
CA VAL A 145 -26.03 -12.49 -4.85
C VAL A 145 -25.10 -13.70 -4.99
N ILE A 146 -25.68 -14.82 -5.43
CA ILE A 146 -24.95 -15.98 -5.93
C ILE A 146 -24.72 -15.81 -7.44
N GLU A 147 -23.46 -15.85 -7.89
CA GLU A 147 -23.10 -15.69 -9.30
C GLU A 147 -23.16 -17.03 -10.05
N MET A 148 -22.77 -18.11 -9.38
CA MET A 148 -22.76 -19.46 -9.95
C MET A 148 -23.07 -20.48 -8.87
N THR A 149 -23.94 -21.43 -9.18
CA THR A 149 -24.26 -22.54 -8.30
C THR A 149 -24.53 -23.80 -9.11
N ASP A 150 -23.97 -24.91 -8.65
CA ASP A 150 -24.22 -26.24 -9.16
C ASP A 150 -24.34 -27.21 -7.97
N LYS A 151 -25.56 -27.73 -7.80
CA LYS A 151 -25.91 -28.64 -6.71
C LYS A 151 -25.30 -30.04 -6.89
N GLU A 152 -25.07 -30.48 -8.13
CA GLU A 152 -24.58 -31.81 -8.43
C GLU A 152 -23.13 -31.94 -7.98
N THR A 153 -22.29 -31.00 -8.41
CA THR A 153 -20.87 -30.91 -8.04
C THR A 153 -20.64 -30.27 -6.66
N GLY A 154 -21.68 -29.69 -6.05
CA GLY A 154 -21.57 -28.99 -4.77
C GLY A 154 -20.72 -27.72 -4.87
N TYR A 155 -20.79 -27.04 -6.02
CA TYR A 155 -20.06 -25.81 -6.32
C TYR A 155 -20.94 -24.58 -6.13
N LEU A 156 -20.46 -23.58 -5.39
CA LEU A 156 -21.10 -22.28 -5.22
C LEU A 156 -20.04 -21.18 -5.28
N ARG A 157 -20.34 -20.11 -6.00
CA ARG A 157 -19.53 -18.90 -6.04
C ARG A 157 -20.45 -17.69 -5.97
N THR A 158 -20.19 -16.80 -5.01
CA THR A 158 -20.93 -15.54 -4.91
C THR A 158 -20.41 -14.51 -5.90
N ALA A 159 -21.22 -13.50 -6.18
CA ALA A 159 -20.71 -12.28 -6.78
C ALA A 159 -19.70 -11.61 -5.85
N TRP A 160 -18.92 -10.68 -6.40
CA TRP A 160 -18.08 -9.79 -5.59
C TRP A 160 -18.95 -8.84 -4.77
N SER A 161 -18.81 -8.87 -3.45
CA SER A 161 -19.27 -7.82 -2.56
C SER A 161 -18.14 -6.82 -2.33
N ALA A 162 -18.33 -5.55 -2.69
CA ALA A 162 -17.31 -4.52 -2.54
C ALA A 162 -17.69 -3.47 -1.51
N LYS A 163 -16.69 -3.04 -0.73
CA LYS A 163 -16.78 -1.92 0.20
C LYS A 163 -15.70 -0.89 -0.16
N THR A 164 -16.13 0.35 -0.34
CA THR A 164 -15.23 1.48 -0.62
C THR A 164 -14.90 2.22 0.67
N PHE A 165 -13.64 2.63 0.78
CA PHE A 165 -13.01 3.39 1.85
C PHE A 165 -12.30 4.61 1.28
N LYS A 166 -11.75 5.49 2.12
CA LYS A 166 -11.14 6.76 1.68
C LYS A 166 -10.02 6.59 0.66
N GLN A 167 -9.14 5.61 0.87
CA GLN A 167 -8.00 5.33 -0.03
C GLN A 167 -7.98 3.87 -0.51
N ASN A 168 -9.07 3.12 -0.34
CA ASN A 168 -9.10 1.70 -0.66
C ASN A 168 -10.47 1.26 -1.14
N THR A 169 -10.50 0.18 -1.91
CA THR A 169 -11.72 -0.57 -2.19
C THR A 169 -11.37 -2.02 -1.98
N VAL A 170 -12.10 -2.66 -1.08
CA VAL A 170 -11.94 -4.06 -0.71
C VAL A 170 -13.10 -4.83 -1.30
N ARG A 171 -12.83 -5.97 -1.91
CA ARG A 171 -13.85 -6.88 -2.41
C ARG A 171 -13.69 -8.25 -1.79
N THR A 172 -14.82 -8.88 -1.54
CA THR A 172 -14.90 -10.20 -0.92
C THR A 172 -15.87 -11.07 -1.70
N ARG A 173 -15.52 -12.34 -1.88
CA ARG A 173 -16.44 -13.36 -2.40
C ARG A 173 -16.21 -14.69 -1.69
N ILE A 174 -17.20 -15.55 -1.74
CA ILE A 174 -17.14 -16.88 -1.15
C ILE A 174 -17.18 -17.90 -2.27
N ILE A 175 -16.31 -18.89 -2.19
CA ILE A 175 -16.29 -20.05 -3.08
C ILE A 175 -16.44 -21.30 -2.22
N ILE A 176 -17.38 -22.16 -2.57
CA ILE A 176 -17.58 -23.45 -1.92
C ILE A 176 -17.50 -24.53 -3.01
N LYS A 177 -16.81 -25.62 -2.71
CA LYS A 177 -16.70 -26.80 -3.58
C LYS A 177 -16.76 -28.07 -2.74
N GLN A 178 -17.53 -29.06 -3.18
CA GLN A 178 -17.44 -30.39 -2.58
C GLN A 178 -16.09 -31.01 -2.94
N SER A 179 -15.39 -31.58 -1.95
CA SER A 179 -14.12 -32.27 -2.17
C SER A 179 -14.22 -33.79 -2.00
N SER A 180 -15.21 -34.28 -1.26
CA SER A 180 -15.46 -35.71 -1.05
C SER A 180 -16.94 -35.95 -0.79
N ASP A 181 -17.46 -37.12 -1.18
CA ASP A 181 -18.85 -37.54 -0.94
C ASP A 181 -18.97 -38.47 0.26
N ASP A 182 -17.98 -39.36 0.46
CA ASP A 182 -17.87 -40.24 1.63
C ASP A 182 -16.41 -40.32 2.13
N PRO A 183 -16.07 -39.65 3.26
CA PRO A 183 -16.93 -38.79 4.04
C PRO A 183 -17.33 -37.53 3.27
N LEU A 184 -18.50 -36.97 3.56
CA LEU A 184 -18.97 -35.74 2.93
C LEU A 184 -18.13 -34.55 3.41
N VAL A 185 -17.42 -33.90 2.49
CA VAL A 185 -16.55 -32.76 2.78
C VAL A 185 -16.77 -31.65 1.76
N PHE A 186 -16.99 -30.44 2.25
CA PHE A 186 -16.91 -29.21 1.47
C PHE A 186 -15.63 -28.45 1.80
N LYS A 187 -15.14 -27.66 0.85
CA LYS A 187 -14.10 -26.64 1.06
C LYS A 187 -14.72 -25.27 0.86
N VAL A 188 -14.52 -24.38 1.82
CA VAL A 188 -14.91 -22.97 1.72
C VAL A 188 -13.67 -22.11 1.61
N LYS A 189 -13.68 -21.18 0.65
CA LYS A 189 -12.64 -20.16 0.46
C LYS A 189 -13.29 -18.79 0.56
N LEU A 190 -12.87 -18.01 1.55
CA LEU A 190 -13.20 -16.59 1.67
C LEU A 190 -12.12 -15.78 0.95
N VAL A 191 -12.42 -15.31 -0.26
CA VAL A 191 -11.49 -14.53 -1.07
C VAL A 191 -11.59 -13.07 -0.66
N SER A 192 -10.47 -12.45 -0.29
CA SER A 192 -10.37 -11.05 0.11
C SER A 192 -9.28 -10.37 -0.70
N GLU A 193 -9.65 -9.29 -1.39
CA GLU A 193 -8.76 -8.54 -2.26
C GLU A 193 -8.95 -7.03 -2.07
N GLN A 194 -7.90 -6.26 -2.32
CA GLN A 194 -7.91 -4.81 -2.24
C GLN A 194 -7.27 -4.16 -3.46
N SER A 195 -7.70 -2.94 -3.77
CA SER A 195 -7.15 -2.15 -4.90
C SER A 195 -6.23 -0.99 -4.48
N ARG A 196 -6.22 -0.63 -3.19
CA ARG A 196 -5.52 0.57 -2.67
C ARG A 196 -5.92 1.87 -3.38
N MET A 197 -7.12 1.88 -3.95
CA MET A 197 -7.73 3.03 -4.59
C MET A 197 -9.20 3.09 -4.20
N PRO A 198 -9.75 4.28 -3.93
CA PRO A 198 -11.17 4.42 -3.67
C PRO A 198 -11.99 4.23 -4.96
N ILE A 199 -13.22 3.74 -4.82
CA ILE A 199 -14.21 3.64 -5.89
C ILE A 199 -13.70 2.77 -7.07
N THR A 200 -12.91 1.73 -6.78
CA THR A 200 -12.47 0.79 -7.81
C THR A 200 -13.61 -0.15 -8.16
N SER A 201 -14.06 -0.12 -9.41
CA SER A 201 -15.07 -1.08 -9.90
C SER A 201 -14.59 -2.52 -9.75
N VAL A 202 -15.47 -3.40 -9.26
CA VAL A 202 -15.22 -4.86 -9.12
C VAL A 202 -14.89 -5.56 -10.44
N LYS A 203 -15.11 -4.91 -11.59
CA LYS A 203 -14.79 -5.46 -12.91
C LYS A 203 -13.34 -5.22 -13.34
N ARG A 204 -12.59 -4.37 -12.63
CA ARG A 204 -11.17 -4.05 -12.91
C ARG A 204 -10.25 -5.00 -12.16
N ASP A 205 -10.32 -6.28 -12.51
CA ASP A 205 -9.60 -7.37 -11.83
C ASP A 205 -8.10 -7.12 -11.73
N GLU A 206 -7.50 -6.47 -12.74
CA GLU A 206 -6.08 -6.14 -12.81
C GLU A 206 -5.59 -5.20 -11.70
N LEU A 207 -6.51 -4.47 -11.06
CA LEU A 207 -6.20 -3.52 -9.99
C LEU A 207 -6.31 -4.14 -8.60
N PHE A 208 -6.93 -5.31 -8.48
CA PHE A 208 -7.10 -6.00 -7.20
C PHE A 208 -5.98 -6.98 -6.95
N LYS A 209 -5.54 -7.05 -5.69
CA LYS A 209 -4.54 -7.99 -5.21
C LYS A 209 -5.05 -8.63 -3.93
N GLU A 210 -4.68 -9.89 -3.73
CA GLU A 210 -4.99 -10.62 -2.49
C GLU A 210 -4.58 -9.80 -1.27
N TRP A 211 -5.44 -9.83 -0.26
CA TRP A 211 -5.24 -9.16 1.00
C TRP A 211 -5.26 -10.18 2.13
N ASP A 212 -4.28 -10.08 3.02
CA ASP A 212 -4.11 -10.91 4.22
C ASP A 212 -5.10 -10.54 5.35
N ARG A 213 -6.10 -9.72 5.04
CA ARG A 213 -7.11 -9.24 5.99
C ARG A 213 -8.49 -9.48 5.44
N VAL A 214 -9.43 -9.70 6.34
CA VAL A 214 -10.85 -9.88 6.03
C VAL A 214 -11.64 -8.76 6.69
N LEU A 215 -12.66 -8.25 6.00
CA LEU A 215 -13.57 -7.28 6.60
C LEU A 215 -14.33 -7.93 7.77
N ARG A 216 -14.46 -7.22 8.89
CA ARG A 216 -15.12 -7.70 10.11
C ARG A 216 -16.55 -8.21 9.88
N SER A 217 -17.22 -7.75 8.82
CA SER A 217 -18.54 -8.24 8.41
C SER A 217 -18.56 -9.70 7.96
N TYR A 218 -17.42 -10.28 7.61
CA TYR A 218 -17.31 -11.65 7.05
C TYR A 218 -16.56 -12.63 7.97
N THR A 219 -16.09 -12.20 9.14
CA THR A 219 -15.23 -13.02 9.99
C THR A 219 -15.95 -14.22 10.60
N ASN A 220 -17.26 -14.11 10.79
CA ASN A 220 -18.08 -15.15 11.40
C ASN A 220 -18.59 -16.21 10.42
N ILE A 221 -18.44 -16.03 9.10
CA ILE A 221 -19.05 -16.95 8.13
C ILE A 221 -18.46 -18.36 8.20
N ILE A 222 -17.13 -18.49 8.29
CA ILE A 222 -16.44 -19.78 8.36
C ILE A 222 -16.75 -20.47 9.70
N PRO A 223 -16.62 -19.81 10.87
CA PRO A 223 -17.05 -20.38 12.15
C PRO A 223 -18.51 -20.83 12.15
N GLU A 224 -19.42 -20.05 11.56
CA GLU A 224 -20.84 -20.40 11.47
C GLU A 224 -21.06 -21.65 10.61
N LEU A 225 -20.41 -21.74 9.44
CA LEU A 225 -20.44 -22.93 8.59
C LEU A 225 -19.92 -24.15 9.34
N GLN A 226 -18.77 -24.04 10.00
CA GLN A 226 -18.19 -25.14 10.80
C GLN A 226 -19.10 -25.56 11.95
N ALA A 227 -19.75 -24.63 12.64
CA ALA A 227 -20.64 -24.94 13.75
C ALA A 227 -21.94 -25.62 13.29
N ARG A 228 -22.49 -25.22 12.12
CA ARG A 228 -23.79 -25.69 11.64
C ARG A 228 -23.73 -26.93 10.75
N LEU A 229 -22.56 -27.29 10.24
CA LEU A 229 -22.36 -28.45 9.35
C LEU A 229 -21.77 -29.69 10.05
N LYS A 230 -21.34 -29.58 11.30
CA LYS A 230 -20.92 -30.72 12.13
C LYS A 230 -22.04 -31.76 12.29
#